data_AF-A0A3C1C5N3-F1
#
_entry.id   AF-A0A3C1C5N3-F1
#
_cell.length_a   1.000
_cell.length_b   1.000
_cell.length_c   1.000
_cell.angle_alpha   90.00
_cell.angle_beta   90.00
_cell.angle_gamma   90.00
#
_symmetry.space_group_name_H-M   'P 1'
#
loop_
_entity.id
_entity.type
_entity.pdbx_description
1 polymer ?
#
loop_
_entity_poly.entity_id
_entity_poly.type
_entity_poly.pdbx_seq_one_letter_code
_entity_poly.pdbx_strand_id
1 'polypeptide(L)' 'MTFGEYIRLFENKDYWKRLNIYVDRNYLIQRLANVRQIRNDIMHFDPNGVDEQQLEELRRTNRLLEHCLVIKEVS' A
#
# COMPACT_ATOMS: atom_id res chain seq x y z
N MET A 1 -10.00 8.77 8.83
CA MET A 1 -9.60 7.36 8.72
C MET A 1 -8.09 7.26 8.84
N THR A 2 -7.58 6.32 9.63
CA THR A 2 -6.13 6.07 9.69
C THR A 2 -5.72 5.16 8.52
N PHE A 3 -4.46 5.24 8.10
CA PHE A 3 -3.93 4.36 7.04
C PHE A 3 -4.17 2.86 7.32
N GLY A 4 -4.19 2.46 8.59
CA GLY A 4 -4.50 1.09 8.99
C GLY A 4 -5.95 0.66 8.73
N GLU A 5 -6.91 1.57 8.70
CA GLU A 5 -8.30 1.25 8.35
C GLU A 5 -8.44 0.92 6.86
N TYR A 6 -7.66 1.53 5.98
CA TYR A 6 -7.63 1.16 4.56
C TYR A 6 -7.08 -0.26 4.38
N ILE A 7 -6.02 -0.63 5.10
CA ILE A 7 -5.46 -2.00 5.05
C ILE A 7 -6.54 -3.03 5.43
N ARG A 8 -7.33 -2.76 6.47
CA ARG A 8 -8.44 -3.64 6.91
C ARG A 8 -9.50 -3.86 5.83
N LEU A 9 -9.73 -2.90 4.94
CA LEU A 9 -10.64 -3.10 3.80
C LEU A 9 -10.11 -4.15 2.83
N PHE A 10 -8.79 -4.19 2.61
CA PHE A 10 -8.16 -5.20 1.75
C PHE A 10 -8.05 -6.57 2.44
N GLU A 11 -7.99 -6.63 3.78
CA GLU A 11 -8.02 -7.88 4.56
C GLU A 11 -9.38 -8.60 4.47
N ASN A 12 -10.47 -7.82 4.37
CA ASN A 12 -11.80 -8.38 4.18
C ASN A 12 -11.93 -9.03 2.78
N LYS A 13 -12.14 -10.35 2.77
CA LYS A 13 -12.19 -11.14 1.52
C LYS A 13 -13.35 -10.74 0.60
N ASP A 14 -14.47 -10.29 1.15
CA ASP A 14 -15.64 -9.92 0.36
C ASP A 14 -15.45 -8.55 -0.30
N TYR A 15 -14.85 -7.59 0.41
CA TYR A 15 -14.42 -6.33 -0.20
C TYR A 15 -13.33 -6.56 -1.25
N TRP A 16 -12.35 -7.42 -0.96
CA TRP A 16 -11.31 -7.77 -1.92
C TRP A 16 -11.87 -8.32 -3.24
N LYS A 17 -12.81 -9.27 -3.17
CA LYS A 17 -13.47 -9.83 -4.37
C LYS A 17 -14.16 -8.77 -5.22
N ARG A 18 -14.74 -7.73 -4.59
CA ARG A 18 -15.40 -6.62 -5.30
C ARG A 18 -14.41 -5.67 -5.98
N LEU A 19 -13.16 -5.62 -5.54
CA LEU A 19 -12.17 -4.72 -6.13
C LEU A 19 -11.70 -5.19 -7.51
N ASN A 20 -11.78 -6.50 -7.81
CA ASN A 20 -11.39 -7.12 -9.09
C ASN A 20 -10.00 -6.68 -9.57
N ILE A 21 -9.01 -6.72 -8.66
CA ILE A 21 -7.63 -6.32 -8.94
C ILE A 21 -6.79 -7.56 -9.22
N TYR A 22 -5.95 -7.51 -10.26
CA TYR A 22 -5.05 -8.59 -10.64
C TYR A 22 -3.72 -8.54 -9.89
N VAL A 23 -3.78 -8.72 -8.56
CA VAL A 23 -2.61 -8.80 -7.69
C VAL A 23 -2.88 -9.81 -6.57
N ASP A 24 -1.85 -10.47 -6.06
CA ASP A 24 -2.04 -11.28 -4.86
C ASP A 24 -2.44 -10.39 -3.67
N ARG A 25 -3.51 -10.80 -2.97
CA ARG A 25 -4.07 -10.02 -1.86
C ARG A 25 -3.06 -9.87 -0.73
N ASN A 26 -2.43 -10.96 -0.34
CA ASN A 26 -1.53 -10.96 0.81
C ASN A 26 -0.28 -10.11 0.51
N TYR A 27 0.21 -10.19 -0.73
CA TYR A 27 1.29 -9.34 -1.22
C TYR A 27 0.94 -7.85 -1.15
N LEU A 28 -0.26 -7.45 -1.60
CA LEU A 28 -0.67 -6.05 -1.50
C LEU A 28 -0.82 -5.59 -0.04
N ILE A 29 -1.42 -6.43 0.82
CA ILE A 29 -1.56 -6.11 2.26
C ILE A 29 -0.19 -5.92 2.91
N GLN A 30 0.78 -6.81 2.64
CA GLN A 30 2.14 -6.68 3.17
C GLN A 30 2.83 -5.40 2.69
N ARG A 31 2.71 -5.07 1.40
CA ARG A 31 3.23 -3.80 0.85
C ARG A 31 2.65 -2.59 1.59
N LEU A 32 1.32 -2.55 1.79
CA LEU A 32 0.67 -1.45 2.51
C LEU A 32 1.08 -1.44 4.00
N ALA A 33 1.27 -2.60 4.64
CA ALA A 33 1.77 -2.66 6.01
C ALA A 33 3.16 -2.02 6.14
N ASN A 34 4.05 -2.24 5.17
CA ASN A 34 5.37 -1.60 5.14
C ASN A 34 5.27 -0.08 4.96
N VAL A 35 4.38 0.41 4.07
CA VAL A 35 4.12 1.85 3.92
C VAL A 35 3.64 2.47 5.24
N ARG A 36 2.78 1.75 5.98
CA ARG A 36 2.32 2.20 7.30
C ARG A 36 3.48 2.34 8.29
N GLN A 37 4.42 1.40 8.29
CA GLN A 37 5.61 1.46 9.14
C GLN A 37 6.48 2.66 8.77
N ILE A 38 6.86 2.81 7.50
CA ILE A 38 7.65 3.97 7.04
C ILE A 38 7.01 5.30 7.46
N ARG A 39 5.69 5.43 7.27
CA ARG A 39 4.94 6.61 7.71
C ARG A 39 4.98 6.81 9.23
N ASN A 40 4.92 5.74 10.01
CA ASN A 40 5.04 5.81 11.48
C ASN A 40 6.46 6.18 11.90
N ASP A 41 7.48 5.67 11.21
CA ASP A 41 8.89 5.93 11.50
C ASP A 41 9.25 7.40 11.21
N ILE A 42 8.71 7.98 10.13
CA ILE A 42 8.78 9.44 9.86
C ILE A 42 8.13 10.24 11.00
N MET A 43 7.00 9.77 11.54
CA MET A 43 6.34 10.42 12.67
C MET A 43 7.14 10.32 13.98
N HIS A 44 8.09 9.37 14.09
CA HIS A 44 8.96 9.18 15.26
C HIS A 44 10.22 10.08 15.26
N PHE A 45 10.20 11.21 14.55
CA PHE A 45 11.24 12.25 14.57
C PHE A 45 12.67 11.69 14.41
N ASP A 46 12.87 10.71 13.51
CA ASP A 46 14.22 10.35 13.09
C ASP A 46 14.85 11.58 12.39
N PRO A 47 15.94 12.17 12.92
CA PRO A 47 16.57 13.35 12.33
C PRO A 47 17.13 13.09 10.93
N ASN A 48 17.26 11.83 10.50
CA ASN A 48 17.70 11.46 9.16
C ASN A 48 16.57 11.41 8.12
N GLY A 49 15.30 11.49 8.54
CA GLY A 49 14.15 11.43 7.65
C GLY A 49 13.90 10.03 7.08
N VAL A 50 13.43 9.96 5.83
CA VAL A 50 13.19 8.70 5.10
C VAL A 50 14.50 8.24 4.47
N ASP A 51 14.96 7.02 4.76
CA ASP A 51 16.14 6.47 4.10
C ASP A 51 15.87 6.11 2.61
N GLU A 52 16.93 5.94 1.82
CA GLU A 52 16.80 5.66 0.39
C GLU A 52 16.07 4.35 0.08
N GLN A 53 16.18 3.34 0.96
CA GLN A 53 15.49 2.06 0.79
C GLN A 53 14.00 2.22 1.05
N GLN A 54 13.61 2.93 2.11
CA GLN A 54 12.23 3.28 2.41
C GLN A 54 11.61 4.09 1.25
N LEU A 55 12.35 5.05 0.69
CA LEU A 55 11.90 5.82 -0.46
C LEU A 55 11.69 4.94 -1.70
N GLU A 56 12.58 4.00 -1.97
CA GLU A 56 12.44 3.05 -3.06
C GLU A 56 11.24 2.10 -2.84
N GLU A 57 10.98 1.67 -1.62
CA GLU A 57 9.80 0.87 -1.28
C GLU A 57 8.48 1.65 -1.47
N LEU A 58 8.47 2.94 -1.14
CA LEU A 58 7.33 3.82 -1.45
C LEU A 58 7.13 3.93 -2.97
N ARG A 59 8.19 4.13 -3.76
CA ARG A 59 8.12 4.20 -5.23
C ARG A 59 7.62 2.89 -5.85
N ARG A 60 8.12 1.74 -5.38
CA ARG A 60 7.67 0.41 -5.82
C ARG A 60 6.22 0.15 -5.48
N THR A 61 5.77 0.59 -4.31
CA THR A 61 4.38 0.45 -3.91
C THR A 61 3.49 1.36 -4.76
N ASN A 62 3.91 2.60 -5.05
CA ASN A 62 3.17 3.49 -5.95
C ASN A 62 3.01 2.89 -7.35
N ARG A 63 4.10 2.40 -7.96
CA ARG A 63 4.04 1.72 -9.26
C ARG A 63 3.08 0.52 -9.25
N LEU A 64 3.12 -0.29 -8.20
CA LEU A 64 2.18 -1.42 -8.05
C LEU A 64 0.72 -0.93 -8.05
N LEU A 65 0.41 0.11 -7.29
CA LEU A 65 -0.94 0.66 -7.20
C LEU A 65 -1.41 1.25 -8.53
N GLU A 66 -0.55 1.96 -9.25
CA GLU A 66 -0.85 2.47 -10.60
C GLU A 66 -1.21 1.32 -11.55
N HIS A 67 -0.40 0.27 -11.63
CA HIS A 67 -0.69 -0.90 -12.47
C HIS A 67 -1.96 -1.65 -12.05
N CYS A 68 -2.28 -1.67 -10.76
CA CYS A 68 -3.51 -2.29 -10.25
C CYS A 68 -4.78 -1.51 -10.61
N LEU A 69 -4.69 -0.17 -10.69
CA LEU A 69 -5.83 0.71 -10.93
C LEU A 69 -6.13 0.91 -12.42
N VAL A 70 -5.12 0.85 -13.29
CA VAL A 70 -5.26 1.02 -14.76
C VAL A 70 -6.17 -0.03 -15.40
N ILE A 71 -6.33 -1.20 -14.77
CA ILE A 71 -7.23 -2.27 -15.27
C ILE A 71 -8.72 -1.83 -15.24
N LYS A 72 -9.08 -0.74 -14.55
CA LYS A 72 -10.47 -0.25 -14.46
C LYS A 72 -10.89 0.81 -15.49
N GLU A 73 -9.98 1.38 -16.29
CA GLU A 73 -10.32 2.47 -17.23
C GLU A 73 -10.63 2.02 -18.66
N VAL A 74 -11.07 0.77 -18.87
CA VAL A 74 -11.62 0.34 -20.16
C VAL A 74 -12.92 -0.42 -19.94
N SER A 75 -14.04 0.31 -19.95
CA SER A 75 -15.40 -0.20 -20.17
C SER A 75 -16.27 0.91 -20.73
#